data_AF-A0A6N4XXF2-F1
#
_entry.id   AF-A0A6N4XXF2-F1
#
_cell.length_a   1.000
_cell.length_b   1.000
_cell.length_c   1.000
_cell.angle_alpha   90.00
_cell.angle_beta   90.00
_cell.angle_gamma   90.00
#
_symmetry.space_group_name_H-M   'P 1'
#
loop_
_entity.id
_entity.type
_entity.pdbx_description
1 polymer ?
#
loop_
_entity_poly.entity_id
_entity_poly.type
_entity_poly.pdbx_seq_one_letter_code
_entity_poly.pdbx_strand_id
1 'polypeptide(L)'
;MKKYFLLIGISLLSCGNRHQLNDGIHEDLMETGLAKDSLQKMDIILDKLNKKNTAFLDYYFHNYYELDKEVNNEIKKLKGEEFVYNADNEYQELFTKMMIEKGNQYLNSLGLTQDEESLALEVYILHLKQKYAPTIDGRLKNLNK
;
A
#
# COMPACT_ATOMS: atom_id res chain seq x y z
N MET A 1 5.38 55.32 36.38
CA MET A 1 5.52 53.85 36.53
C MET A 1 5.07 53.18 35.24
N LYS A 2 6.00 52.58 34.49
CA LYS A 2 5.71 51.85 33.25
C LYS A 2 5.18 50.45 33.60
N LYS A 3 3.94 50.15 33.21
CA LYS A 3 3.37 48.79 33.30
C LYS A 3 3.59 48.12 31.94
N TYR A 4 4.52 47.17 31.90
CA TYR A 4 4.68 46.27 30.76
C TYR A 4 3.73 45.09 30.96
N PHE A 5 2.70 44.99 30.12
CA PHE A 5 1.93 43.76 30.00
C PHE A 5 2.58 42.89 28.93
N LEU A 6 3.30 41.88 29.41
CA LEU A 6 3.87 40.79 28.67
C LEU A 6 2.74 39.79 28.35
N LEU A 7 2.19 39.81 27.14
CA LEU A 7 1.31 38.76 26.66
C LEU A 7 2.16 37.67 25.99
N ILE A 8 2.68 36.77 26.83
CA ILE A 8 3.23 35.48 26.41
C ILE A 8 2.09 34.62 25.89
N GLY A 9 2.25 34.13 24.66
CA GLY A 9 1.99 32.74 24.29
C GLY A 9 0.60 32.18 24.57
N ILE A 10 -0.26 32.26 23.57
CA ILE A 10 -1.20 31.16 23.31
C ILE A 10 -0.87 30.65 21.90
N SER A 11 0.21 29.88 21.82
CA SER A 11 0.36 28.92 20.74
C SER A 11 -0.80 27.93 20.88
N LEU A 12 -1.87 28.16 20.14
CA LEU A 12 -2.94 27.21 19.94
C LEU A 12 -2.35 26.01 19.21
N LEU A 13 -1.75 25.08 19.96
CA LEU A 13 -1.54 23.71 19.53
C LEU A 13 -2.92 23.04 19.43
N SER A 14 -3.68 23.44 18.42
CA SER A 14 -4.75 22.60 17.87
C SER A 14 -4.07 21.49 17.07
N CYS A 15 -3.40 20.56 17.77
CA CYS A 15 -3.15 19.21 17.28
C CYS A 15 -4.51 18.48 17.33
N GLY A 16 -5.46 18.91 16.51
CA GLY A 16 -6.60 18.08 16.19
C GLY A 16 -6.05 16.89 15.41
N ASN A 17 -6.46 15.67 15.76
CA ASN A 17 -6.27 14.49 14.94
C ASN A 17 -6.78 14.82 13.54
N ARG A 18 -5.87 15.24 12.66
CA ARG A 18 -6.20 15.44 11.25
C ARG A 18 -6.56 14.06 10.74
N HIS A 19 -7.76 13.91 10.21
CA HIS A 19 -8.16 12.69 9.53
C HIS A 19 -7.05 12.30 8.55
N GLN A 20 -6.53 11.10 8.69
CA GLN A 20 -5.55 10.54 7.77
C GLN A 20 -6.27 9.68 6.73
N LEU A 21 -5.62 9.48 5.59
CA LEU A 21 -6.20 8.79 4.44
C LEU A 21 -6.65 7.36 4.79
N ASN A 22 -5.93 6.71 5.71
CA ASN A 22 -6.16 5.32 6.09
C ASN A 22 -6.92 5.13 7.42
N ASP A 23 -7.51 6.17 8.00
CA ASP A 23 -8.25 6.06 9.27
C ASP A 23 -9.38 5.03 9.19
N GLY A 24 -10.12 4.98 8.07
CA GLY A 24 -11.19 4.00 7.88
C GLY A 24 -10.70 2.54 7.82
N ILE A 25 -9.46 2.31 7.35
CA ILE A 25 -8.88 0.96 7.37
C ILE A 25 -8.53 0.56 8.80
N HIS A 26 -8.01 1.49 9.60
CA HIS A 26 -7.75 1.25 11.02
C HIS A 26 -9.04 0.91 11.78
N GLU A 27 -10.10 1.70 11.59
CA GLU A 27 -11.41 1.46 12.22
C GLU A 27 -11.96 0.07 11.86
N ASP A 28 -11.92 -0.30 10.58
CA ASP A 28 -12.36 -1.62 10.12
C ASP A 28 -11.55 -2.76 10.74
N LEU A 29 -10.24 -2.59 10.90
CA LEU A 29 -9.40 -3.59 11.55
C LEU A 29 -9.74 -3.77 13.03
N MET A 30 -10.08 -2.68 13.73
CA MET A 30 -10.55 -2.75 15.12
C MET A 30 -11.84 -3.58 15.24
N GLU A 31 -12.76 -3.44 14.28
CA GLU A 31 -14.03 -4.17 14.26
C GLU A 31 -13.87 -5.67 13.98
N THR A 32 -12.79 -6.08 13.33
CA THR A 32 -12.55 -7.49 12.96
C THR A 32 -12.02 -8.36 14.11
N GLY A 33 -11.69 -7.75 15.26
CA GLY A 33 -11.07 -8.46 16.38
C GLY A 33 -9.60 -8.85 16.14
N LEU A 34 -8.91 -8.14 15.23
CA LEU A 34 -7.46 -8.30 15.02
C LEU A 34 -6.71 -8.17 16.36
N ALA A 35 -5.75 -9.07 16.61
CA ALA A 35 -4.95 -9.04 17.82
C ALA A 35 -4.24 -7.68 17.96
N LYS A 36 -4.22 -7.14 19.19
CA LYS A 36 -3.71 -5.79 19.48
C LYS A 36 -2.30 -5.55 18.94
N ASP A 37 -1.41 -6.52 19.08
CA ASP A 37 -0.03 -6.39 18.60
C ASP A 37 0.04 -6.34 17.06
N SER A 38 -0.81 -7.10 16.38
CA SER A 38 -0.94 -7.05 14.92
C SER A 38 -1.55 -5.73 14.46
N LEU A 39 -2.56 -5.20 15.18
CA LEU A 39 -3.14 -3.89 14.90
C LEU A 39 -2.09 -2.78 15.04
N GLN A 40 -1.27 -2.80 16.11
CA GLN A 40 -0.19 -1.82 16.28
C GLN A 40 0.86 -1.88 15.16
N LYS A 41 1.19 -3.08 14.68
CA LYS A 41 2.08 -3.23 13.52
C LYS A 41 1.43 -2.73 12.23
N MET A 42 0.12 -2.95 12.07
CA MET A 42 -0.63 -2.37 10.96
C MET A 42 -0.68 -0.85 11.02
N ASP A 43 -0.81 -0.25 12.21
CA ASP A 43 -0.78 1.21 12.36
C ASP A 43 0.53 1.81 11.86
N ILE A 44 1.66 1.13 12.08
CA ILE A 44 2.97 1.53 11.52
C ILE A 44 2.94 1.52 9.98
N ILE A 45 2.31 0.50 9.38
CA ILE A 45 2.17 0.38 7.92
C ILE A 45 1.26 1.50 7.40
N LEU A 46 0.09 1.70 8.01
CA LEU A 46 -0.86 2.75 7.62
C LEU A 46 -0.24 4.15 7.74
N ASP A 47 0.54 4.41 8.79
CA ASP A 47 1.28 5.66 8.96
C ASP A 47 2.32 5.89 7.85
N LYS A 48 3.04 4.84 7.44
CA LYS A 48 3.99 4.92 6.32
C LYS A 48 3.27 5.25 5.02
N LEU A 49 2.13 4.61 4.76
CA LEU A 49 1.29 4.88 3.60
C LEU A 49 0.71 6.31 3.63
N ASN A 50 0.25 6.78 4.79
CA ASN A 50 -0.24 8.15 4.99
C ASN A 50 0.85 9.18 4.68
N LYS A 51 2.09 8.96 5.15
CA LYS A 51 3.25 9.83 4.83
C LYS A 51 3.56 9.90 3.34
N LYS A 52 3.16 8.87 2.58
CA LYS A 52 3.33 8.76 1.13
C LYS A 52 2.07 9.11 0.36
N ASN A 53 1.02 9.58 1.05
CA ASN A 53 -0.29 9.89 0.48
C ASN A 53 -0.85 8.72 -0.36
N THR A 54 -0.70 7.49 0.15
CA THR A 54 -1.15 6.26 -0.51
C THR A 54 -2.24 5.61 0.34
N ALA A 55 -3.39 5.30 -0.25
CA ALA A 55 -4.43 4.55 0.43
C ALA A 55 -4.04 3.06 0.47
N PHE A 56 -4.43 2.36 1.53
CA PHE A 56 -4.08 0.95 1.73
C PHE A 56 -4.56 0.06 0.58
N LEU A 57 -5.78 0.28 0.09
CA LEU A 57 -6.30 -0.49 -1.04
C LEU A 57 -5.62 -0.13 -2.37
N ASP A 58 -5.09 1.08 -2.51
CA ASP A 58 -4.27 1.46 -3.67
C ASP A 58 -2.92 0.76 -3.62
N TYR A 59 -2.27 0.77 -2.45
CA TYR A 59 -1.06 0.00 -2.19
C TYR A 59 -1.26 -1.49 -2.50
N TYR A 60 -2.31 -2.09 -1.92
CA TYR A 60 -2.62 -3.50 -2.09
C TYR A 60 -2.86 -3.83 -3.56
N PHE A 61 -3.69 -3.03 -4.24
CA PHE A 61 -4.02 -3.27 -5.64
C PHE A 61 -2.79 -3.12 -6.55
N HIS A 62 -1.96 -2.10 -6.32
CA HIS A 62 -0.77 -1.88 -7.11
C HIS A 62 0.23 -3.04 -6.94
N ASN A 63 0.55 -3.37 -5.69
CA ASN A 63 1.54 -4.39 -5.35
C ASN A 63 1.18 -5.78 -5.90
N TYR A 64 -0.09 -6.17 -5.82
CA TYR A 64 -0.52 -7.53 -6.16
C TYR A 64 -1.15 -7.69 -7.54
N TYR A 65 -1.47 -6.60 -8.25
CA TYR A 65 -2.13 -6.69 -9.57
C TYR A 65 -1.51 -5.78 -10.63
N GLU A 66 -1.18 -4.51 -10.32
CA GLU A 66 -0.67 -3.60 -11.35
C GLU A 66 0.78 -3.90 -11.73
N LEU A 67 1.62 -4.29 -10.76
CA LEU A 67 3.03 -4.63 -11.02
C LEU A 67 3.18 -5.76 -12.04
N ASP A 68 2.32 -6.78 -11.99
CA ASP A 68 2.30 -7.87 -12.99
C ASP A 68 2.11 -7.33 -14.41
N LYS A 69 1.09 -6.47 -14.60
CA LYS A 69 0.80 -5.86 -15.90
C LYS A 69 1.93 -4.95 -16.36
N GLU A 70 2.55 -4.21 -15.44
CA GLU A 70 3.71 -3.36 -15.74
C GLU A 70 4.91 -4.16 -16.20
N VAL A 71 5.27 -5.25 -15.50
CA VAL A 71 6.36 -6.15 -15.90
C VAL A 71 6.07 -6.77 -17.25
N ASN A 72 4.87 -7.31 -17.44
CA ASN A 72 4.43 -7.87 -18.71
C ASN A 72 4.61 -6.88 -19.87
N ASN A 73 4.14 -5.63 -19.69
CA ASN A 73 4.27 -4.59 -20.70
C ASN A 73 5.72 -4.20 -20.97
N GLU A 74 6.56 -4.18 -19.95
CA GLU A 74 7.98 -3.88 -20.11
C GLU A 74 8.71 -4.99 -20.87
N ILE A 75 8.45 -6.26 -20.56
CA ILE A 75 9.01 -7.39 -21.30
C ILE A 75 8.54 -7.38 -22.76
N LYS A 76 7.26 -7.12 -23.02
CA LYS A 76 6.74 -6.96 -24.40
C LYS A 76 7.50 -5.89 -25.17
N LYS A 77 7.81 -4.75 -24.54
CA LYS A 77 8.60 -3.67 -25.16
C LYS A 77 10.05 -4.07 -25.43
N LEU A 78 10.66 -4.87 -24.55
CA LEU A 78 12.08 -5.25 -24.64
C LEU A 78 12.32 -6.44 -25.58
N LYS A 79 11.42 -7.42 -25.60
CA LYS A 79 11.61 -8.73 -26.26
C LYS A 79 10.57 -9.02 -27.35
N GLY A 80 9.53 -8.20 -27.47
CA GLY A 80 8.42 -8.40 -28.41
C GLY A 80 7.26 -9.20 -27.82
N GLU A 81 6.10 -9.16 -28.49
CA GLU A 81 4.89 -9.84 -28.02
C GLU A 81 5.02 -11.37 -28.06
N GLU A 82 5.61 -11.92 -29.12
CA GLU A 82 5.79 -13.37 -29.28
C GLU A 82 6.58 -14.00 -28.12
N PHE A 83 7.57 -13.29 -27.59
CA PHE A 83 8.36 -13.75 -26.44
C PHE A 83 7.48 -13.99 -25.21
N VAL A 84 6.51 -13.10 -24.95
CA VAL A 84 5.58 -13.23 -23.82
C VAL A 84 4.55 -14.33 -24.09
N TYR A 85 4.07 -14.46 -25.32
CA TYR A 85 3.10 -15.51 -25.68
C TYR A 85 3.67 -16.92 -25.60
N ASN A 86 4.95 -17.09 -25.93
CA ASN A 86 5.61 -18.39 -25.83
C ASN A 86 5.73 -18.86 -24.37
N ALA A 87 5.77 -17.92 -23.42
CA ALA A 87 5.77 -18.16 -21.97
C ALA A 87 6.78 -19.24 -21.52
N ASP A 88 7.92 -19.31 -22.20
CA ASP A 88 8.96 -20.31 -21.97
C ASP A 88 9.77 -20.04 -20.70
N ASN A 89 10.73 -20.91 -20.40
CA ASN A 89 11.56 -20.77 -19.20
C ASN A 89 12.34 -19.44 -19.18
N GLU A 90 12.81 -18.94 -20.34
CA GLU A 90 13.52 -17.65 -20.40
C GLU A 90 12.60 -16.50 -20.02
N TYR A 91 11.35 -16.53 -20.52
CA TYR A 91 10.33 -15.57 -20.12
C TYR A 91 10.03 -15.64 -18.62
N GLN A 92 9.83 -16.84 -18.05
CA GLN A 92 9.49 -16.99 -16.62
C GLN A 92 10.63 -16.49 -15.71
N GLU A 93 11.89 -16.77 -16.06
CA GLU A 93 13.05 -16.28 -15.33
C GLU A 93 13.14 -14.74 -15.38
N LEU A 94 12.98 -14.16 -16.57
CA LEU A 94 13.01 -12.70 -16.73
C LEU A 94 11.86 -12.02 -15.99
N PHE A 95 10.64 -12.56 -16.14
CA PHE A 95 9.45 -12.06 -15.46
C PHE A 95 9.62 -12.08 -13.94
N THR A 96 10.06 -13.21 -13.38
CA THR A 96 10.28 -13.36 -11.95
C THR A 96 11.33 -12.36 -11.44
N LYS A 97 12.45 -12.22 -12.16
CA LYS A 97 13.49 -11.26 -11.82
C LYS A 97 12.97 -9.82 -11.79
N MET A 98 12.22 -9.42 -12.82
CA MET A 98 11.67 -8.07 -12.92
C MET A 98 10.57 -7.80 -11.89
N MET A 99 9.73 -8.80 -11.58
CA MET A 99 8.72 -8.71 -10.51
C MET A 99 9.38 -8.48 -9.16
N ILE A 100 10.44 -9.24 -8.83
CA ILE A 100 11.19 -9.06 -7.57
C ILE A 100 11.80 -7.66 -7.52
N GLU A 101 12.43 -7.22 -8.61
CA GLU A 101 13.07 -5.90 -8.67
C GLU A 101 12.04 -4.77 -8.48
N LYS A 102 10.95 -4.77 -9.24
CA LYS A 102 9.91 -3.75 -9.14
C LYS A 102 9.16 -3.80 -7.82
N GLY A 103 8.84 -4.99 -7.32
CA GLY A 103 8.22 -5.16 -6.00
C GLY A 103 9.09 -4.54 -4.90
N ASN A 104 10.38 -4.86 -4.88
CA ASN A 104 11.31 -4.26 -3.93
C ASN A 104 11.43 -2.73 -4.10
N GLN A 105 11.49 -2.23 -5.34
CA GLN A 105 11.51 -0.79 -5.61
C GLN A 105 10.24 -0.09 -5.09
N TYR A 106 9.07 -0.70 -5.31
CA TYR A 106 7.79 -0.18 -4.86
C TYR A 106 7.70 -0.12 -3.33
N LEU A 107 8.03 -1.22 -2.64
CA LEU A 107 8.06 -1.26 -1.18
C LEU A 107 9.04 -0.23 -0.59
N ASN A 108 10.24 -0.12 -1.16
CA ASN A 108 11.22 0.88 -0.75
C ASN A 108 10.70 2.32 -0.95
N SER A 109 9.96 2.57 -2.04
CA SER A 109 9.36 3.89 -2.29
C SER A 109 8.35 4.28 -1.20
N LEU A 110 7.66 3.29 -0.63
CA LEU A 110 6.70 3.43 0.46
C LEU A 110 7.35 3.38 1.86
N GLY A 111 8.62 2.98 1.94
CA GLY A 111 9.33 2.76 3.21
C GLY A 111 8.88 1.49 3.94
N LEU A 112 8.32 0.53 3.20
CA LEU A 112 7.86 -0.76 3.72
C LEU A 112 8.97 -1.82 3.61
N THR A 113 9.02 -2.72 4.59
CA THR A 113 9.85 -3.93 4.55
C THR A 113 9.07 -5.11 3.97
N GLN A 114 9.76 -6.21 3.64
CA GLN A 114 9.10 -7.45 3.21
C GLN A 114 8.23 -8.07 4.32
N ASP A 115 8.68 -7.99 5.58
CA ASP A 115 7.88 -8.47 6.72
C ASP A 115 6.57 -7.67 6.89
N GLU A 116 6.64 -6.36 6.66
CA GLU A 116 5.47 -5.47 6.70
C GLU A 116 4.52 -5.73 5.52
N GLU A 117 5.06 -5.98 4.33
CA GLU A 117 4.28 -6.39 3.16
C GLU A 117 3.55 -7.71 3.39
N SER A 118 4.25 -8.71 3.94
CA SER A 118 3.68 -10.01 4.30
C SER A 118 2.56 -9.88 5.35
N LEU A 119 2.77 -9.06 6.38
CA LEU A 119 1.73 -8.78 7.38
C LEU A 119 0.52 -8.08 6.74
N ALA A 120 0.74 -7.06 5.90
CA ALA A 120 -0.34 -6.34 5.24
C ALA A 120 -1.19 -7.26 4.36
N LEU A 121 -0.55 -8.20 3.66
CA LEU A 121 -1.25 -9.22 2.87
C LEU A 121 -2.10 -10.14 3.74
N GLU A 122 -1.51 -10.70 4.79
CA GLU A 122 -2.19 -11.60 5.72
C GLU A 122 -3.41 -10.92 6.33
N VAL A 123 -3.23 -9.70 6.85
CA VAL A 123 -4.30 -8.90 7.43
C VAL A 123 -5.37 -8.60 6.40
N TYR A 124 -5.01 -8.24 5.16
CA TYR A 124 -6.02 -8.06 4.12
C TYR A 124 -6.84 -9.33 3.89
N ILE A 125 -6.18 -10.47 3.70
CA ILE A 125 -6.84 -11.74 3.37
C ILE A 125 -7.80 -12.17 4.49
N LEU A 126 -7.36 -12.07 5.74
CA LEU A 126 -8.09 -12.61 6.89
C LEU A 126 -9.16 -11.65 7.43
N HIS A 127 -8.92 -10.34 7.36
CA HIS A 127 -9.75 -9.35 8.07
C HIS A 127 -10.49 -8.39 7.13
N LEU A 128 -9.89 -7.98 6.01
CA LEU A 128 -10.44 -6.92 5.16
C LEU A 128 -11.11 -7.43 3.88
N LYS A 129 -10.71 -8.61 3.39
CA LYS A 129 -11.11 -9.15 2.09
C LYS A 129 -12.63 -9.25 1.94
N GLN A 130 -13.35 -9.69 2.97
CA GLN A 130 -14.81 -9.82 2.88
C GLN A 130 -15.49 -8.48 2.56
N LYS A 131 -15.00 -7.38 3.14
CA LYS A 131 -15.55 -6.04 2.94
C LYS A 131 -15.10 -5.42 1.62
N TYR A 132 -13.84 -5.62 1.25
CA TYR A 132 -13.19 -4.88 0.16
C TYR A 132 -13.00 -5.66 -1.14
N ALA A 133 -13.23 -6.98 -1.17
CA ALA A 133 -13.15 -7.78 -2.40
C ALA A 133 -13.98 -7.20 -3.56
N PRO A 134 -15.23 -6.73 -3.38
CA PRO A 134 -15.99 -6.11 -4.48
C PRO A 134 -15.29 -4.89 -5.10
N THR A 135 -14.56 -4.12 -4.29
CA THR A 135 -13.79 -2.96 -4.76
C THR A 135 -12.59 -3.39 -5.57
N ILE A 136 -11.83 -4.37 -5.07
CA ILE A 136 -10.66 -4.93 -5.77
C ILE A 136 -11.09 -5.61 -7.07
N ASP A 137 -12.16 -6.41 -7.05
CA ASP A 137 -12.70 -7.08 -8.25
C ASP A 137 -13.17 -6.05 -9.30
N GLY A 138 -13.79 -4.96 -8.86
CA GLY A 138 -14.19 -3.86 -9.73
C GLY A 138 -13.00 -3.22 -10.43
N ARG A 139 -11.90 -2.98 -9.68
CA ARG A 139 -10.66 -2.45 -10.25
C ARG A 139 -9.98 -3.44 -11.19
N LEU A 140 -9.93 -4.73 -10.83
CA LEU A 140 -9.33 -5.77 -11.65
C LEU A 140 -10.02 -5.91 -13.02
N LYS A 141 -11.35 -5.79 -13.05
CA LYS A 141 -12.12 -5.76 -14.31
C LYS A 141 -11.75 -4.59 -15.22
N ASN A 142 -11.29 -3.47 -14.67
CA ASN A 142 -10.84 -2.31 -15.45
C ASN A 142 -9.37 -2.41 -15.83
N LEU A 143 -8.54 -3.07 -15.00
CA LEU A 143 -7.14 -3.33 -15.34
C LEU A 143 -7.00 -4.25 -16.55
N ASN A 144 -7.93 -5.18 -16.77
CA ASN A 144 -7.90 -6.12 -17.90
C ASN A 144 -8.60 -5.61 -19.17
N LYS A 145 -9.12 -4.37 -19.15
CA LYS A 145 -9.59 -3.69 -20.37
C LYS A 145 -8.43 -2.95 -21.04
#